data_AF-A0A5E4HXJ4-F1
#
_entry.id   AF-A0A5E4HXJ4-F1
#
_cell.length_a   1.000
_cell.length_b   1.000
_cell.length_c   1.000
_cell.angle_alpha   90.00
_cell.angle_beta   90.00
_cell.angle_gamma   90.00
#
_symmetry.space_group_name_H-M   'P 1'
#
loop_
_entity.id
_entity.type
_entity.pdbx_description
1 polymer ?
#
loop_
_entity_poly.entity_id
_entity_poly.type
_entity_poly.pdbx_seq_one_letter_code
_entity_poly.pdbx_strand_id
1 'polypeptide(L)'
;MALQDAHDVFPNYGNLDTEYLDMLLKLNSLINNPVFDLADQPLFGPDGKPLPTRPDYSKVPIQKIEVHIELLCSDARAENELAVEVRESLAHEKRGQGVLVDYAPFALAGTFVEPLLPQMMDEMAARVEAHSELAKKGVPIEVYFHVVAHGEVRLKEGAPGRFEPDELEIMPHSKRACGMGHVQELSVKFTDELLNDLPLDLHVMDSAGSGSVVPIRTPDDLRAFMRQHYGFDGLPSEGWVRNIEDIRFHAKEQGEILQNAVQAHPLSKKVKIFVDAAVDDLADSLFRVDGKPGQITFNDEYHRLVREARAGHHPEEMALRDATQAPLMGCISHTSILNPQATALADWRNLPYRAGRVFTILTNYIDRPEQLFTRHEIMAFYYGITALKLNEWMFIGQTDKDEQGIRAKLLNDPFGYRICEKYSRELILVPNVGPGYTAQQLKRLVGTEVNKDPVFSVREFLNQAEKNKKQKEKPGAGTAKKIIP
;
A
#
# COMPACT_ATOMS: atom_id res chain seq x y z
N MET A 1 -25.23 16.66 -24.44
CA MET A 1 -25.59 15.46 -23.64
C MET A 1 -24.71 15.34 -22.41
N ALA A 2 -23.41 15.05 -22.53
CA ALA A 2 -22.51 14.95 -21.35
C ALA A 2 -22.43 16.21 -20.44
N LEU A 3 -22.63 17.41 -21.00
CA LEU A 3 -22.66 18.69 -20.25
C LEU A 3 -23.96 18.93 -19.47
N GLN A 4 -25.06 18.31 -19.88
CA GLN A 4 -26.34 18.42 -19.19
C GLN A 4 -26.36 17.49 -17.96
N ASP A 5 -25.83 16.28 -18.13
CA ASP A 5 -25.75 15.25 -17.09
C ASP A 5 -24.82 15.67 -15.93
N ALA A 6 -23.78 16.47 -16.19
CA ALA A 6 -22.89 17.00 -15.17
C ALA A 6 -23.55 18.09 -14.28
N HIS A 7 -24.51 18.84 -14.83
CA HIS A 7 -25.24 19.88 -14.09
C HIS A 7 -26.26 19.30 -13.11
N ASP A 8 -26.79 18.11 -13.41
CA ASP A 8 -27.78 17.42 -12.56
C ASP A 8 -27.14 16.72 -11.35
N VAL A 9 -25.84 16.39 -11.42
CA VAL A 9 -25.11 15.73 -10.31
C VAL A 9 -24.56 16.76 -9.30
N PHE A 10 -24.31 18.01 -9.70
CA PHE A 10 -23.67 19.03 -8.86
C PHE A 10 -24.42 20.37 -8.86
N PRO A 11 -25.65 20.45 -8.32
CA PRO A 11 -26.52 21.62 -8.43
C PRO A 11 -26.04 22.88 -7.67
N ASN A 12 -24.99 22.76 -6.85
CA ASN A 12 -24.46 23.86 -6.03
C ASN A 12 -23.23 24.58 -6.63
N TYR A 13 -22.74 24.17 -7.79
CA TYR A 13 -21.66 24.89 -8.49
C TYR A 13 -22.26 25.92 -9.44
N GLY A 14 -22.55 27.11 -8.91
CA GLY A 14 -22.96 28.24 -9.73
C GLY A 14 -21.87 28.64 -10.73
N ASN A 15 -22.27 28.86 -11.99
CA ASN A 15 -21.54 29.50 -13.09
C ASN A 15 -20.01 29.40 -13.02
N LEU A 16 -19.47 28.18 -12.97
CA LEU A 16 -18.07 27.98 -13.32
C LEU A 16 -17.96 28.13 -14.84
N ASP A 17 -17.01 28.95 -15.27
CA ASP A 17 -16.64 29.12 -16.66
C ASP A 17 -16.42 27.74 -17.31
N THR A 18 -17.00 27.54 -18.49
CA THR A 18 -16.91 26.28 -19.22
C THR A 18 -15.45 25.95 -19.56
N GLU A 19 -14.60 26.97 -19.75
CA GLU A 19 -13.15 26.77 -19.90
C GLU A 19 -12.49 26.27 -18.60
N TYR A 20 -12.96 26.73 -17.43
CA TYR A 20 -12.42 26.29 -16.14
C TYR A 20 -12.85 24.87 -15.79
N LEU A 21 -14.08 24.48 -16.12
CA LEU A 21 -14.57 23.11 -15.94
C LEU A 21 -13.86 22.15 -16.91
N ASP A 22 -13.64 22.55 -18.17
CA ASP A 22 -12.89 21.76 -19.14
C ASP A 22 -11.40 21.65 -18.76
N MET A 23 -10.83 22.71 -18.19
CA MET A 23 -9.48 22.70 -17.61
C MET A 23 -9.41 21.75 -16.40
N LEU A 24 -10.39 21.77 -15.49
CA LEU A 24 -10.44 20.86 -14.34
C LEU A 24 -10.65 19.41 -14.76
N LEU A 25 -11.46 19.13 -15.79
CA LEU A 25 -11.63 17.78 -16.34
C LEU A 25 -10.36 17.30 -17.06
N LYS A 26 -9.66 18.18 -17.78
CA LYS A 26 -8.34 17.90 -18.36
C LYS A 26 -7.28 17.64 -17.28
N LEU A 27 -7.23 18.47 -16.24
CA LEU A 27 -6.37 18.24 -15.06
C LEU A 27 -6.74 16.95 -14.34
N ASN A 28 -8.03 16.64 -14.17
CA ASN A 28 -8.49 15.39 -13.57
C ASN A 28 -8.11 14.18 -14.43
N SER A 29 -8.12 14.30 -15.75
CA SER A 29 -7.61 13.27 -16.66
C SER A 29 -6.08 13.16 -16.66
N LEU A 30 -5.36 14.25 -16.39
CA LEU A 30 -3.90 14.26 -16.26
C LEU A 30 -3.42 13.79 -14.87
N ILE A 31 -4.24 13.99 -13.83
CA ILE A 31 -3.94 13.65 -12.42
C ILE A 31 -4.42 12.23 -12.09
N ASN A 32 -5.62 11.83 -12.55
CA ASN A 32 -6.21 10.51 -12.25
C ASN A 32 -6.06 9.50 -13.39
N ASN A 33 -5.46 9.88 -14.52
CA ASN A 33 -5.08 8.93 -15.56
C ASN A 33 -3.60 9.07 -15.92
N PRO A 34 -2.67 8.85 -14.98
CA PRO A 34 -1.34 8.53 -15.39
C PRO A 34 -1.31 7.06 -15.79
N VAL A 35 -1.59 6.81 -17.07
CA VAL A 35 -0.72 5.88 -17.77
C VAL A 35 0.63 6.60 -17.88
N PHE A 36 1.37 6.67 -16.76
CA PHE A 36 2.74 7.14 -16.77
C PHE A 36 3.52 6.08 -17.53
N ASP A 37 3.98 6.40 -18.75
CA ASP A 37 4.97 5.59 -19.45
C ASP A 37 6.28 5.74 -18.66
N LEU A 38 6.45 4.89 -17.64
CA LEU A 38 7.61 4.86 -16.73
C LEU A 38 8.94 4.69 -17.49
N ALA A 39 8.85 4.26 -18.75
CA ALA A 39 9.94 4.15 -19.68
C ALA A 39 10.65 5.49 -19.98
N ASP A 40 9.95 6.63 -19.86
CA ASP A 40 10.45 7.93 -20.37
C ASP A 40 10.96 8.90 -19.27
N GLN A 41 10.97 8.47 -18.00
CA GLN A 41 11.59 9.25 -16.92
C GLN A 41 13.12 9.06 -16.93
N PRO A 42 13.92 10.12 -16.75
CA PRO A 42 15.35 9.97 -16.55
C PRO A 42 15.61 9.25 -15.23
N LEU A 43 16.20 8.05 -15.29
CA LEU A 43 16.71 7.39 -14.10
C LEU A 43 17.94 8.13 -13.59
N PHE A 44 18.05 8.24 -12.27
CA PHE A 44 19.23 8.81 -11.62
C PHE A 44 20.02 7.69 -10.98
N GLY A 45 21.31 7.60 -11.30
CA GLY A 45 22.21 6.68 -10.61
C GLY A 45 22.42 7.10 -9.15
N PRO A 46 23.11 6.25 -8.36
CA PRO A 46 23.37 6.49 -6.93
C PRO A 46 24.21 7.74 -6.63
N ASP A 47 24.80 8.37 -7.65
CA ASP A 47 25.50 9.66 -7.58
C ASP A 47 24.60 10.87 -7.93
N GLY A 48 23.31 10.64 -8.13
CA GLY A 48 22.32 11.64 -8.53
C GLY A 48 22.49 12.13 -9.98
N LYS A 49 23.26 11.44 -10.82
CA LYS A 49 23.38 11.78 -12.25
C LYS A 49 22.38 10.97 -13.09
N PRO A 50 21.83 11.55 -14.17
CA PRO A 50 21.04 10.80 -15.13
C PRO A 50 21.83 9.61 -15.67
N LEU A 51 21.26 8.40 -15.63
CA LEU A 51 21.78 7.25 -16.36
C LEU A 51 21.81 7.55 -17.88
N PRO A 52 22.63 6.83 -18.67
CA PRO A 52 22.73 7.05 -20.12
C PRO A 52 21.34 7.14 -20.76
N THR A 53 21.15 8.10 -21.67
CA THR A 53 19.86 8.33 -22.34
C THR A 53 19.37 7.04 -22.97
N ARG A 54 18.30 6.50 -22.40
CA ARG A 54 17.58 5.34 -22.93
C ARG A 54 17.06 5.65 -24.35
N PRO A 55 16.98 4.65 -25.26
CA PRO A 55 16.38 4.87 -26.57
C PRO A 55 14.94 5.41 -26.43
N ASP A 56 14.58 6.44 -27.19
CA ASP A 56 13.21 6.98 -27.19
C ASP A 56 12.26 6.01 -27.93
N TYR A 57 11.42 5.30 -27.17
CA TYR A 57 10.41 4.39 -27.71
C TYR A 57 9.01 5.00 -27.79
N SER A 58 8.84 6.30 -27.51
CA SER A 58 7.53 6.98 -27.56
C SER A 58 6.84 6.85 -28.92
N LYS A 59 7.61 6.64 -29.99
CA LYS A 59 7.13 6.47 -31.38
C LYS A 59 6.81 5.03 -31.76
N VAL A 60 7.19 4.04 -30.95
CA VAL A 60 6.86 2.63 -31.21
C VAL A 60 5.36 2.46 -30.94
N PRO A 61 4.54 1.98 -31.90
CA PRO A 61 3.13 1.75 -31.65
C PRO A 61 2.90 0.71 -30.55
N ILE A 62 1.95 0.99 -29.65
CA ILE A 62 1.56 0.03 -28.61
C ILE A 62 0.70 -1.07 -29.26
N GLN A 63 1.16 -2.31 -29.13
CA GLN A 63 0.54 -3.52 -29.66
C GLN A 63 -0.12 -4.37 -28.57
N LYS A 64 0.30 -4.21 -27.31
CA LYS A 64 -0.23 -4.93 -26.15
C LYS A 64 -0.05 -4.13 -24.88
N ILE A 65 -0.95 -4.31 -23.92
CA ILE A 65 -0.84 -3.77 -22.56
C ILE A 65 -0.77 -4.94 -21.58
N GLU A 66 0.23 -4.94 -20.72
CA GLU A 66 0.36 -5.88 -19.61
C GLU A 66 0.18 -5.12 -18.29
N VAL A 67 -0.87 -5.43 -17.54
CA VAL A 67 -1.13 -4.89 -16.20
C VAL A 67 -0.65 -5.91 -15.18
N HIS A 68 0.42 -5.62 -14.47
CA HIS A 68 1.02 -6.46 -13.44
C HIS A 68 0.63 -5.94 -12.06
N ILE A 69 -0.13 -6.75 -11.32
CA ILE A 69 -0.52 -6.48 -9.94
C ILE A 69 0.26 -7.45 -9.06
N GLU A 70 1.32 -6.97 -8.42
CA GLU A 70 2.15 -7.79 -7.54
C GLU A 70 1.62 -7.74 -6.11
N LEU A 71 1.24 -8.88 -5.57
CA LEU A 71 0.74 -9.06 -4.22
C LEU A 71 1.91 -9.57 -3.36
N LEU A 72 2.62 -8.65 -2.72
CA LEU A 72 3.87 -8.91 -2.00
C LEU A 72 3.73 -8.69 -0.50
N CYS A 73 4.49 -9.40 0.33
CA CYS A 73 4.47 -9.14 1.76
C CYS A 73 5.18 -7.83 2.15
N SER A 74 4.57 -7.02 3.02
CA SER A 74 4.99 -5.67 3.47
C SER A 74 6.31 -5.63 4.26
N ASP A 75 7.39 -6.19 3.73
CA ASP A 75 8.74 -6.17 4.30
C ASP A 75 9.52 -4.97 3.77
N ALA A 76 10.23 -4.25 4.65
CA ALA A 76 11.04 -3.09 4.30
C ALA A 76 12.20 -3.40 3.32
N ARG A 77 12.46 -4.69 3.04
CA ARG A 77 13.44 -5.19 2.07
C ARG A 77 12.84 -5.59 0.72
N ALA A 78 11.51 -5.69 0.62
CA ALA A 78 10.82 -6.32 -0.51
C ALA A 78 11.05 -5.62 -1.86
N GLU A 79 11.41 -4.34 -1.86
CA GLU A 79 11.94 -3.67 -3.03
C GLU A 79 13.20 -2.89 -2.62
N ASN A 80 14.32 -3.15 -3.29
CA ASN A 80 15.54 -2.37 -3.17
C ASN A 80 15.79 -1.57 -4.46
N GLU A 81 16.73 -0.62 -4.43
CA GLU A 81 16.97 0.33 -5.55
C GLU A 81 17.25 -0.40 -6.86
N LEU A 82 18.05 -1.46 -6.79
CA LEU A 82 18.39 -2.27 -7.94
C LEU A 82 17.16 -2.97 -8.53
N ALA A 83 16.26 -3.46 -7.67
CA ALA A 83 14.99 -4.05 -8.10
C ALA A 83 14.14 -3.03 -8.87
N VAL A 84 14.02 -1.81 -8.37
CA VAL A 84 13.29 -0.73 -9.07
C VAL A 84 13.94 -0.41 -10.42
N GLU A 85 15.26 -0.21 -10.44
CA GLU A 85 16.01 0.07 -11.68
C GLU A 85 15.86 -1.02 -12.74
N VAL A 86 15.94 -2.30 -12.31
CA VAL A 86 15.78 -3.46 -13.19
C VAL A 86 14.35 -3.54 -13.73
N ARG A 87 13.34 -3.37 -12.88
CA ARG A 87 11.93 -3.36 -13.29
C ARG A 87 11.66 -2.29 -14.33
N GLU A 88 12.11 -1.06 -14.09
CA GLU A 88 11.92 0.05 -15.02
C GLU A 88 12.68 -0.14 -16.33
N SER A 89 13.88 -0.73 -16.26
CA SER A 89 14.67 -1.04 -17.46
C SER A 89 13.98 -2.13 -18.30
N LEU A 90 13.47 -3.19 -17.67
CA LEU A 90 12.72 -4.25 -18.35
C LEU A 90 11.43 -3.70 -18.97
N ALA A 91 10.68 -2.88 -18.24
CA ALA A 91 9.48 -2.22 -18.76
C ALA A 91 9.79 -1.35 -19.99
N HIS A 92 10.89 -0.58 -19.95
CA HIS A 92 11.36 0.22 -21.06
C HIS A 92 11.79 -0.64 -22.28
N GLU A 93 12.45 -1.78 -22.05
CA GLU A 93 12.79 -2.71 -23.13
C GLU A 93 11.53 -3.33 -23.78
N LYS A 94 10.54 -3.72 -22.98
CA LYS A 94 9.23 -4.21 -23.45
C LYS A 94 8.49 -3.12 -24.25
N ARG A 95 8.63 -1.85 -23.86
CA ARG A 95 8.08 -0.70 -24.62
C ARG A 95 8.62 -0.63 -26.03
N GLY A 96 9.92 -0.90 -26.23
CA GLY A 96 10.55 -1.02 -27.55
C GLY A 96 10.01 -2.17 -28.40
N GLN A 97 9.37 -3.17 -27.77
CA GLN A 97 8.69 -4.29 -28.43
C GLN A 97 7.20 -4.01 -28.69
N GLY A 98 6.73 -2.80 -28.39
CA GLY A 98 5.32 -2.42 -28.49
C GLY A 98 4.46 -2.91 -27.32
N VAL A 99 5.06 -3.33 -26.22
CA VAL A 99 4.33 -3.75 -25.00
C VAL A 99 4.39 -2.61 -23.98
N LEU A 100 3.22 -2.09 -23.60
CA LEU A 100 3.10 -1.15 -22.49
C LEU A 100 2.94 -1.94 -21.20
N VAL A 101 3.86 -1.76 -20.26
CA VAL A 101 3.83 -2.41 -18.94
C VAL A 101 3.29 -1.42 -17.92
N ASP A 102 2.19 -1.77 -17.28
CA ASP A 102 1.62 -1.06 -16.12
C ASP A 102 1.82 -1.93 -14.88
N TYR A 103 2.63 -1.47 -13.94
CA TYR A 103 3.01 -2.25 -12.76
C TYR A 103 2.48 -1.62 -11.48
N ALA A 104 1.87 -2.44 -10.63
CA ALA A 104 1.19 -2.04 -9.41
C ALA A 104 1.58 -2.97 -8.25
N PRO A 105 2.51 -2.55 -7.36
CA PRO A 105 2.78 -3.28 -6.14
C PRO A 105 1.63 -3.10 -5.15
N PHE A 106 1.20 -4.19 -4.54
CA PHE A 106 0.15 -4.25 -3.54
C PHE A 106 0.73 -4.99 -2.32
N ALA A 107 1.12 -4.22 -1.31
CA ALA A 107 1.78 -4.73 -0.12
C ALA A 107 0.73 -5.31 0.86
N LEU A 108 0.83 -6.60 1.14
CA LEU A 108 -0.10 -7.39 1.93
C LEU A 108 0.63 -8.14 3.03
N ALA A 109 0.38 -7.85 4.30
CA ALA A 109 1.05 -8.63 5.35
C ALA A 109 0.77 -10.14 5.17
N GLY A 110 1.85 -10.90 4.96
CA GLY A 110 1.79 -12.33 4.69
C GLY A 110 1.24 -12.77 3.35
N THR A 111 0.83 -11.86 2.48
CA THR A 111 0.18 -12.21 1.20
C THR A 111 -1.20 -12.87 1.37
N PHE A 112 -1.94 -12.52 2.43
CA PHE A 112 -3.34 -12.95 2.62
C PHE A 112 -4.28 -12.22 1.66
N VAL A 113 -4.61 -12.88 0.56
CA VAL A 113 -5.46 -12.36 -0.50
C VAL A 113 -6.93 -12.34 -0.10
N GLU A 114 -7.42 -13.38 0.57
CA GLU A 114 -8.85 -13.58 0.83
C GLU A 114 -9.59 -12.35 1.39
N PRO A 115 -9.09 -11.66 2.43
CA PRO A 115 -9.82 -10.53 3.03
C PRO A 115 -9.82 -9.27 2.15
N LEU A 116 -9.01 -9.26 1.10
CA LEU A 116 -8.73 -8.11 0.25
C LEU A 116 -9.13 -8.36 -1.20
N LEU A 117 -9.79 -9.48 -1.48
CA LEU A 117 -10.32 -9.79 -2.80
C LEU A 117 -11.14 -8.63 -3.40
N PRO A 118 -12.07 -7.96 -2.67
CA PRO A 118 -12.80 -6.82 -3.23
C PRO A 118 -11.85 -5.69 -3.67
N GLN A 119 -10.84 -5.36 -2.85
CA GLN A 119 -9.84 -4.33 -3.15
C GLN A 119 -9.05 -4.63 -4.41
N MET A 120 -8.63 -5.89 -4.56
CA MET A 120 -7.86 -6.33 -5.71
C MET A 120 -8.71 -6.29 -6.99
N MET A 121 -10.00 -6.62 -6.89
CA MET A 121 -10.90 -6.55 -8.04
C MET A 121 -11.16 -5.10 -8.44
N ASP A 122 -11.33 -4.20 -7.48
CA ASP A 122 -11.48 -2.77 -7.70
C ASP A 122 -10.22 -2.17 -8.36
N GLU A 123 -9.03 -2.49 -7.85
CA GLU A 123 -7.74 -2.05 -8.42
C GLU A 123 -7.56 -2.56 -9.86
N MET A 124 -7.84 -3.86 -10.10
CA MET A 124 -7.80 -4.42 -11.45
C MET A 124 -8.77 -3.68 -12.38
N ALA A 125 -9.99 -3.41 -11.93
CA ALA A 125 -10.98 -2.69 -12.73
C ALA A 125 -10.52 -1.27 -13.05
N ALA A 126 -9.99 -0.55 -12.07
CA ALA A 126 -9.47 0.81 -12.24
C ALA A 126 -8.31 0.84 -13.24
N ARG A 127 -7.36 -0.09 -13.15
CA ARG A 127 -6.23 -0.19 -14.10
C ARG A 127 -6.69 -0.52 -15.51
N VAL A 128 -7.59 -1.50 -15.67
CA VAL A 128 -8.15 -1.82 -16.99
C VAL A 128 -8.88 -0.62 -17.59
N GLU A 129 -9.61 0.15 -16.77
CA GLU A 129 -10.30 1.36 -17.23
C GLU A 129 -9.34 2.49 -17.61
N ALA A 130 -8.22 2.66 -16.91
CA ALA A 130 -7.18 3.64 -17.25
C ALA A 130 -6.67 3.45 -18.71
N HIS A 131 -6.66 2.21 -19.18
CA HIS A 131 -6.25 1.82 -20.54
C HIS A 131 -7.41 1.70 -21.55
N SER A 132 -8.62 2.12 -21.20
CA SER A 132 -9.82 1.87 -22.02
C SER A 132 -9.77 2.52 -23.41
N GLU A 133 -9.08 3.65 -23.56
CA GLU A 133 -8.90 4.32 -24.85
C GLU A 133 -8.01 3.54 -25.82
N LEU A 134 -6.97 2.86 -25.32
CA LEU A 134 -6.14 1.97 -26.14
C LEU A 134 -6.89 0.68 -26.45
N ALA A 135 -7.64 0.15 -25.49
CA ALA A 135 -8.50 -1.02 -25.71
C ALA A 135 -9.56 -0.78 -26.79
N LYS A 136 -10.19 0.40 -26.82
CA LYS A 136 -11.14 0.80 -27.89
C LYS A 136 -10.52 0.84 -29.28
N LYS A 137 -9.19 1.03 -29.37
CA LYS A 137 -8.42 0.97 -30.63
C LYS A 137 -7.99 -0.45 -31.01
N GLY A 138 -8.42 -1.46 -30.26
CA GLY A 138 -8.12 -2.87 -30.51
C GLY A 138 -6.81 -3.36 -29.88
N VAL A 139 -6.18 -2.58 -29.00
CA VAL A 139 -4.99 -3.03 -28.26
C VAL A 139 -5.43 -3.99 -27.15
N PRO A 140 -4.98 -5.25 -27.14
CA PRO A 140 -5.33 -6.21 -26.10
C PRO A 140 -4.72 -5.83 -24.74
N ILE A 141 -5.51 -6.02 -23.68
CA ILE A 141 -5.08 -5.92 -22.29
C ILE A 141 -4.99 -7.32 -21.69
N GLU A 142 -3.85 -7.63 -21.07
CA GLU A 142 -3.60 -8.82 -20.27
C GLU A 142 -3.29 -8.39 -18.84
N VAL A 143 -3.97 -8.99 -17.86
CA VAL A 143 -3.78 -8.72 -16.43
C VAL A 143 -3.06 -9.91 -15.80
N TYR A 144 -2.02 -9.63 -15.02
CA TYR A 144 -1.21 -10.60 -14.30
C TYR A 144 -1.26 -10.29 -12.82
N PHE A 145 -1.78 -11.21 -12.01
CA PHE A 145 -1.63 -11.18 -10.57
C PHE A 145 -0.45 -12.05 -10.16
N HIS A 146 0.47 -11.47 -9.39
CA HIS A 146 1.64 -12.17 -8.86
C HIS A 146 1.51 -12.33 -7.35
N VAL A 147 1.18 -13.54 -6.88
CA VAL A 147 1.04 -13.83 -5.45
C VAL A 147 2.40 -14.25 -4.90
N VAL A 148 3.10 -13.31 -4.26
CA VAL A 148 4.48 -13.51 -3.81
C VAL A 148 4.53 -13.54 -2.29
N ALA A 149 4.76 -14.73 -1.73
CA ALA A 149 5.25 -14.84 -0.36
C ALA A 149 6.78 -14.67 -0.36
N HIS A 150 7.39 -14.41 0.80
CA HIS A 150 8.85 -14.41 0.91
C HIS A 150 9.33 -15.22 2.11
N GLY A 151 10.60 -15.60 2.12
CA GLY A 151 11.24 -16.25 3.26
C GLY A 151 12.54 -16.91 2.85
N GLU A 152 13.48 -17.14 3.76
CA GLU A 152 14.72 -17.82 3.37
C GLU A 152 14.46 -19.29 3.05
N VAL A 153 14.44 -19.60 1.76
CA VAL A 153 14.12 -20.91 1.22
C VAL A 153 15.21 -21.38 0.27
N ARG A 154 15.39 -22.69 0.18
CA ARG A 154 16.26 -23.32 -0.83
C ARG A 154 15.58 -24.53 -1.44
N LEU A 155 16.01 -24.92 -2.63
CA LEU A 155 15.62 -26.21 -3.18
C LEU A 155 16.28 -27.35 -2.41
N LYS A 156 15.51 -28.39 -2.10
CA LYS A 156 16.03 -29.65 -1.57
C LYS A 156 17.04 -30.26 -2.54
N GLU A 157 18.05 -30.91 -1.99
CA GLU A 157 19.05 -31.60 -2.80
C GLU A 157 18.39 -32.65 -3.72
N GLY A 158 18.73 -32.62 -5.00
CA GLY A 158 18.17 -33.54 -6.00
C GLY A 158 16.77 -33.19 -6.50
N ALA A 159 16.20 -32.04 -6.10
CA ALA A 159 14.94 -31.55 -6.66
C ALA A 159 15.06 -31.41 -8.19
N PRO A 160 14.09 -31.91 -8.97
CA PRO A 160 14.12 -31.86 -10.44
C PRO A 160 13.99 -30.44 -11.02
N GLY A 161 13.96 -29.40 -10.17
CA GLY A 161 13.73 -28.01 -10.57
C GLY A 161 12.30 -27.75 -11.03
N ARG A 162 11.36 -28.62 -10.64
CA ARG A 162 9.94 -28.46 -10.93
C ARG A 162 9.34 -27.84 -9.69
N PHE A 163 9.33 -26.51 -9.66
CA PHE A 163 9.01 -25.69 -8.50
C PHE A 163 7.64 -26.02 -7.86
N GLU A 164 7.61 -27.09 -7.07
CA GLU A 164 6.51 -27.54 -6.24
C GLU A 164 6.81 -27.11 -4.80
N PRO A 165 5.79 -26.72 -4.02
CA PRO A 165 5.95 -26.39 -2.59
C PRO A 165 6.81 -27.38 -1.80
N ASP A 166 6.68 -28.68 -2.10
CA ASP A 166 7.37 -29.75 -1.39
C ASP A 166 8.86 -29.85 -1.69
N GLU A 167 9.33 -29.23 -2.78
CA GLU A 167 10.74 -29.19 -3.15
C GLU A 167 11.49 -28.06 -2.44
N LEU A 168 10.78 -27.17 -1.74
CA LEU A 168 11.36 -26.10 -0.94
C LEU A 168 11.66 -26.55 0.50
N GLU A 169 12.84 -26.20 0.97
CA GLU A 169 13.27 -26.28 2.35
C GLU A 169 13.32 -24.87 2.95
N ILE A 170 12.58 -24.65 4.03
CA ILE A 170 12.61 -23.38 4.76
C ILE A 170 13.76 -23.41 5.75
N MET A 171 14.58 -22.37 5.76
CA MET A 171 15.69 -22.24 6.71
C MET A 171 15.13 -21.85 8.10
N PRO A 172 15.27 -22.71 9.12
CA PRO A 172 14.75 -22.41 10.46
C PRO A 172 15.47 -21.21 11.07
N HIS A 173 14.73 -20.40 11.84
CA HIS A 173 15.23 -19.20 12.53
C HIS A 173 15.88 -18.13 11.63
N SER A 174 15.55 -18.15 10.33
CA SER A 174 16.05 -17.15 9.41
C SER A 174 15.61 -15.74 9.83
N LYS A 175 16.56 -14.79 9.76
CA LYS A 175 16.29 -13.34 9.89
C LYS A 175 15.63 -12.73 8.64
N ARG A 176 15.51 -13.53 7.57
CA ARG A 176 14.83 -13.25 6.30
C ARG A 176 13.52 -14.02 6.18
N ALA A 177 13.18 -14.88 7.14
CA ALA A 177 11.86 -15.48 7.22
C ALA A 177 10.78 -14.39 7.19
N CYS A 178 9.67 -14.67 6.52
CA CYS A 178 8.53 -13.77 6.51
C CYS A 178 8.19 -13.35 7.92
N GLY A 179 7.87 -12.06 8.07
CA GLY A 179 7.34 -11.52 9.32
C GLY A 179 6.16 -12.33 9.85
N MET A 180 5.50 -13.17 9.04
CA MET A 180 4.37 -14.01 9.41
C MET A 180 4.54 -14.89 10.65
N GLY A 181 5.71 -15.50 10.87
CA GLY A 181 5.97 -16.22 12.13
C GLY A 181 5.93 -15.28 13.35
N HIS A 182 6.41 -14.06 13.18
CA HIS A 182 6.33 -13.01 14.18
C HIS A 182 4.93 -12.36 14.21
N VAL A 183 4.19 -12.30 13.10
CA VAL A 183 2.84 -11.72 13.04
C VAL A 183 1.87 -12.53 13.88
N GLN A 184 1.97 -13.86 13.91
CA GLN A 184 1.17 -14.67 14.83
C GLN A 184 1.51 -14.36 16.31
N GLU A 185 2.79 -14.23 16.65
CA GLU A 185 3.21 -13.85 18.01
C GLU A 185 2.72 -12.43 18.38
N LEU A 186 2.82 -11.49 17.45
CA LEU A 186 2.37 -10.11 17.60
C LEU A 186 0.85 -10.01 17.70
N SER A 187 0.12 -10.80 16.93
CA SER A 187 -1.33 -10.80 16.92
C SER A 187 -1.90 -11.44 18.19
N VAL A 188 -1.25 -12.47 18.73
CA VAL A 188 -1.50 -13.00 20.08
C VAL A 188 -1.27 -11.91 21.11
N LYS A 189 -0.11 -11.27 21.09
CA LYS A 189 0.21 -10.18 22.02
C LYS A 189 -0.80 -9.03 21.94
N PHE A 190 -1.18 -8.61 20.74
CA PHE A 190 -2.18 -7.56 20.54
C PHE A 190 -3.55 -7.97 21.06
N THR A 191 -3.96 -9.21 20.81
CA THR A 191 -5.22 -9.77 21.34
C THR A 191 -5.20 -9.82 22.85
N ASP A 192 -4.12 -10.31 23.46
CA ASP A 192 -3.95 -10.34 24.91
C ASP A 192 -4.02 -8.93 25.51
N GLU A 193 -3.40 -7.93 24.87
CA GLU A 193 -3.53 -6.54 25.28
C GLU A 193 -4.99 -6.05 25.27
N LEU A 194 -5.75 -6.33 24.21
CA LEU A 194 -7.16 -5.97 24.14
C LEU A 194 -8.00 -6.67 25.22
N LEU A 195 -7.76 -7.96 25.44
CA LEU A 195 -8.49 -8.76 26.41
C LEU A 195 -8.17 -8.38 27.87
N ASN A 196 -6.91 -8.01 28.14
CA ASN A 196 -6.49 -7.53 29.46
C ASN A 196 -7.06 -6.15 29.80
N ASP A 197 -7.37 -5.35 28.78
CA ASP A 197 -7.96 -4.03 28.96
C ASP A 197 -9.51 -4.05 29.08
N LEU A 198 -10.14 -5.22 29.15
CA LEU A 198 -11.59 -5.33 29.31
C LEU A 198 -12.06 -4.85 30.71
N PRO A 199 -13.21 -4.15 30.82
CA PRO A 199 -14.12 -3.76 29.75
C PRO A 199 -13.56 -2.62 28.87
N LEU A 200 -13.82 -2.71 27.57
CA LEU A 200 -13.30 -1.80 26.56
C LEU A 200 -14.44 -1.16 25.75
N ASP A 201 -14.38 0.14 25.51
CA ASP A 201 -15.28 0.84 24.60
C ASP A 201 -14.53 1.22 23.33
N LEU A 202 -14.98 0.70 22.18
CA LEU A 202 -14.39 0.97 20.88
C LEU A 202 -15.21 2.00 20.10
N HIS A 203 -14.57 3.04 19.62
CA HIS A 203 -15.20 4.10 18.83
C HIS A 203 -15.17 3.74 17.35
N VAL A 204 -16.34 3.61 16.71
CA VAL A 204 -16.47 3.36 15.26
C VAL A 204 -17.16 4.53 14.62
N MET A 205 -16.55 5.10 13.57
CA MET A 205 -17.15 6.17 12.77
C MET A 205 -17.88 5.58 11.57
N ASP A 206 -19.08 6.07 11.26
CA ASP A 206 -19.79 5.72 10.03
C ASP A 206 -19.49 6.71 8.88
N SER A 207 -20.03 6.40 7.69
CA SER A 207 -19.89 7.22 6.48
C SER A 207 -20.52 8.62 6.57
N ALA A 208 -21.41 8.86 7.55
CA ALA A 208 -21.98 10.17 7.81
C ALA A 208 -21.14 10.98 8.82
N GLY A 209 -20.04 10.41 9.33
CA GLY A 209 -19.22 11.00 10.38
C GLY A 209 -19.86 10.94 11.76
N SER A 210 -20.94 10.15 11.94
CA SER A 210 -21.47 9.83 13.26
C SER A 210 -20.64 8.73 13.90
N GLY A 211 -20.12 9.00 15.09
CA GLY A 211 -19.42 8.01 15.90
C GLY A 211 -20.42 7.19 16.73
N SER A 212 -20.25 5.88 16.72
CA SER A 212 -20.87 4.96 17.67
C SER A 212 -19.82 4.43 18.66
N VAL A 213 -20.27 4.06 19.85
CA VAL A 213 -19.44 3.39 20.84
C VAL A 213 -19.91 1.95 20.94
N VAL A 214 -19.03 1.01 20.66
CA VAL A 214 -19.31 -0.42 20.77
C VAL A 214 -18.67 -0.93 22.06
N PRO A 215 -19.49 -1.35 23.06
CA PRO A 215 -18.98 -1.90 24.29
C PRO A 215 -18.50 -3.33 24.09
N ILE A 216 -17.23 -3.58 24.35
CA ILE A 216 -16.61 -4.91 24.39
C ILE A 216 -16.43 -5.29 25.85
N ARG A 217 -17.08 -6.37 26.29
CA ARG A 217 -17.03 -6.83 27.69
C ARG A 217 -16.46 -8.23 27.82
N THR A 218 -16.55 -9.01 26.75
CA THR A 218 -16.11 -10.40 26.67
C THR A 218 -15.30 -10.64 25.40
N PRO A 219 -14.52 -11.75 25.32
CA PRO A 219 -13.89 -12.17 24.08
C PRO A 219 -14.87 -12.39 22.92
N ASP A 220 -16.10 -12.84 23.21
CA ASP A 220 -17.11 -13.07 22.18
C ASP A 220 -17.67 -11.75 21.61
N ASP A 221 -17.77 -10.69 22.43
CA ASP A 221 -18.08 -9.34 21.92
C ASP A 221 -17.00 -8.85 20.96
N LEU A 222 -15.72 -9.15 21.25
CA LEU A 222 -14.60 -8.81 20.37
C LEU A 222 -14.67 -9.58 19.05
N ARG A 223 -15.00 -10.88 19.07
CA ARG A 223 -15.23 -11.66 17.84
C ARG A 223 -16.39 -11.10 17.01
N ALA A 224 -17.51 -10.77 17.66
CA ALA A 224 -18.65 -10.17 16.99
C ALA A 224 -18.27 -8.83 16.34
N PHE A 225 -17.48 -8.01 17.04
CA PHE A 225 -16.95 -6.76 16.52
C PHE A 225 -16.04 -6.97 15.29
N MET A 226 -15.09 -7.92 15.36
CA MET A 226 -14.22 -8.28 14.24
C MET A 226 -15.03 -8.70 13.00
N ARG A 227 -16.06 -9.52 13.20
CA ARG A 227 -16.92 -9.98 12.12
C ARG A 227 -17.71 -8.84 11.50
N GLN A 228 -18.28 -7.96 12.32
CA GLN A 228 -19.13 -6.86 11.87
C GLN A 228 -18.34 -5.76 11.17
N HIS A 229 -17.15 -5.41 11.67
CA HIS A 229 -16.43 -4.22 11.25
C HIS A 229 -15.20 -4.50 10.39
N TYR A 230 -14.54 -5.65 10.58
CA TYR A 230 -13.36 -6.06 9.81
C TYR A 230 -13.64 -7.22 8.85
N GLY A 231 -14.88 -7.74 8.81
CA GLY A 231 -15.26 -8.87 7.96
C GLY A 231 -14.54 -10.18 8.31
N PHE A 232 -14.02 -10.30 9.53
CA PHE A 232 -13.21 -11.44 9.96
C PHE A 232 -13.88 -12.21 11.10
N ASP A 233 -14.09 -13.51 10.91
CA ASP A 233 -14.71 -14.40 11.91
C ASP A 233 -13.65 -14.98 12.85
N GLY A 234 -13.28 -14.21 13.86
CA GLY A 234 -12.31 -14.64 14.87
C GLY A 234 -11.73 -13.48 15.70
N LEU A 235 -10.83 -13.81 16.62
CA LEU A 235 -10.03 -12.83 17.35
C LEU A 235 -8.88 -12.29 16.48
N PRO A 236 -8.32 -11.09 16.74
CA PRO A 236 -7.19 -10.58 15.96
C PRO A 236 -6.00 -11.55 15.85
N SER A 237 -5.82 -12.47 16.80
CA SER A 237 -4.79 -13.53 16.82
C SER A 237 -5.10 -14.78 15.99
N GLU A 238 -6.30 -14.92 15.44
CA GLU A 238 -6.77 -16.13 14.75
C GLU A 238 -6.61 -15.99 13.22
N GLY A 239 -6.41 -17.12 12.53
CA GLY A 239 -6.37 -17.15 11.06
C GLY A 239 -5.08 -16.63 10.42
N TRP A 240 -3.96 -16.58 11.16
CA TRP A 240 -2.62 -16.38 10.58
C TRP A 240 -1.92 -17.72 10.33
N VAL A 241 -0.90 -17.69 9.48
CA VAL A 241 -0.01 -18.83 9.25
C VAL A 241 0.65 -19.22 10.57
N ARG A 242 0.51 -20.48 10.98
CA ARG A 242 0.97 -20.97 12.29
C ARG A 242 2.41 -21.46 12.28
N ASN A 243 2.92 -21.86 11.11
CA ASN A 243 4.27 -22.38 10.95
C ASN A 243 4.95 -21.75 9.72
N ILE A 244 6.21 -21.36 9.86
CA ILE A 244 7.01 -20.85 8.74
C ILE A 244 7.14 -21.89 7.62
N GLU A 245 7.06 -23.19 7.94
CA GLU A 245 7.03 -24.27 6.95
C GLU A 245 5.81 -24.22 6.02
N ASP A 246 4.73 -23.55 6.42
CA ASP A 246 3.51 -23.44 5.61
C ASP A 246 3.68 -22.38 4.51
N ILE A 247 4.71 -21.51 4.57
CA ILE A 247 4.97 -20.49 3.54
C ILE A 247 5.08 -21.09 2.15
N ARG A 248 5.66 -22.29 2.02
CA ARG A 248 5.82 -22.98 0.73
C ARG A 248 4.47 -23.31 0.07
N PHE A 249 3.41 -23.47 0.86
CA PHE A 249 2.05 -23.69 0.36
C PHE A 249 1.22 -22.41 0.34
N HIS A 250 1.52 -21.45 1.22
CA HIS A 250 0.69 -20.28 1.43
C HIS A 250 0.46 -19.46 0.15
N ALA A 251 1.52 -19.12 -0.59
CA ALA A 251 1.38 -18.37 -1.84
C ALA A 251 0.50 -19.12 -2.86
N LYS A 252 0.64 -20.45 -2.93
CA LYS A 252 -0.18 -21.29 -3.81
C LYS A 252 -1.66 -21.24 -3.40
N GLU A 253 -1.97 -21.46 -2.12
CA GLU A 253 -3.34 -21.42 -1.60
C GLU A 253 -4.01 -20.05 -1.85
N GLN A 254 -3.28 -18.96 -1.58
CA GLN A 254 -3.77 -17.60 -1.82
C GLN A 254 -3.94 -17.31 -3.32
N GLY A 255 -3.04 -17.85 -4.16
CA GLY A 255 -3.16 -17.83 -5.62
C GLY A 255 -4.40 -18.58 -6.13
N GLU A 256 -4.72 -19.74 -5.57
CA GLU A 256 -5.93 -20.49 -5.92
C GLU A 256 -7.21 -19.75 -5.50
N ILE A 257 -7.23 -19.15 -4.31
CA ILE A 257 -8.34 -18.30 -3.83
C ILE A 257 -8.56 -17.13 -4.80
N LEU A 258 -7.48 -16.40 -5.13
CA LEU A 258 -7.54 -15.29 -6.08
C LEU A 258 -7.99 -15.73 -7.46
N GLN A 259 -7.45 -16.85 -7.95
CA GLN A 259 -7.78 -17.41 -9.26
C GLN A 259 -9.29 -17.70 -9.39
N ASN A 260 -9.91 -18.24 -8.33
CA ASN A 260 -11.35 -18.48 -8.28
C ASN A 260 -12.14 -17.16 -8.29
N ALA A 261 -11.70 -16.17 -7.52
CA ALA A 261 -12.35 -14.86 -7.46
C ALA A 261 -12.30 -14.11 -8.80
N VAL A 262 -11.13 -14.08 -9.47
CA VAL A 262 -10.98 -13.41 -10.77
C VAL A 262 -11.79 -14.13 -11.86
N GLN A 263 -11.89 -15.46 -11.83
CA GLN A 263 -12.68 -16.22 -12.79
C GLN A 263 -14.17 -15.89 -12.68
N ALA A 264 -14.67 -15.69 -11.45
CA ALA A 264 -16.04 -15.26 -11.20
C ALA A 264 -16.29 -13.79 -11.57
N HIS A 265 -15.26 -12.95 -11.64
CA HIS A 265 -15.38 -11.52 -11.90
C HIS A 265 -15.82 -11.21 -13.35
N PRO A 266 -16.76 -10.28 -13.60
CA PRO A 266 -17.23 -9.97 -14.96
C PRO A 266 -16.15 -9.54 -15.96
N LEU A 267 -15.04 -8.96 -15.48
CA LEU A 267 -13.92 -8.56 -16.34
C LEU A 267 -13.16 -9.74 -16.95
N SER A 268 -13.22 -10.94 -16.36
CA SER A 268 -12.57 -12.14 -16.92
C SER A 268 -13.10 -12.54 -18.30
N LYS A 269 -14.31 -12.04 -18.66
CA LYS A 269 -14.91 -12.22 -19.98
C LYS A 269 -14.39 -11.22 -21.02
N LYS A 270 -13.72 -10.15 -20.60
CA LYS A 270 -13.28 -9.03 -21.45
C LYS A 270 -11.77 -8.96 -21.62
N VAL A 271 -11.02 -9.34 -20.59
CA VAL A 271 -9.56 -9.32 -20.58
C VAL A 271 -9.04 -10.69 -20.17
N LYS A 272 -7.84 -11.05 -20.63
CA LYS A 272 -7.17 -12.26 -20.12
C LYS A 272 -6.59 -11.94 -18.76
N ILE A 273 -6.87 -12.79 -17.78
CA ILE A 273 -6.37 -12.65 -16.42
C ILE A 273 -5.57 -13.91 -16.09
N PHE A 274 -4.34 -13.70 -15.65
CA PHE A 274 -3.43 -14.74 -15.22
C PHE A 274 -3.14 -14.56 -13.73
N VAL A 275 -3.11 -15.66 -12.98
CA VAL A 275 -2.64 -15.68 -11.60
C VAL A 275 -1.46 -16.62 -11.52
N ASP A 276 -0.36 -16.12 -10.97
CA ASP A 276 0.76 -16.93 -10.56
C ASP A 276 1.07 -16.77 -9.07
N ALA A 277 1.83 -17.74 -8.55
CA ALA A 277 2.24 -17.78 -7.17
C ALA A 277 3.70 -18.19 -7.05
N ALA A 278 4.42 -17.52 -6.15
CA ALA A 278 5.84 -17.74 -5.92
C ALA A 278 6.26 -17.47 -4.47
N VAL A 279 7.44 -17.97 -4.12
CA VAL A 279 8.17 -17.65 -2.89
C VAL A 279 9.49 -16.99 -3.26
N ASP A 280 9.68 -15.75 -2.83
CA ASP A 280 10.94 -15.01 -2.95
C ASP A 280 11.86 -15.35 -1.76
N ASP A 281 13.08 -15.78 -2.03
CA ASP A 281 14.05 -16.11 -0.99
C ASP A 281 14.71 -14.91 -0.30
N LEU A 282 14.40 -13.68 -0.76
CA LEU A 282 15.05 -12.42 -0.36
C LEU A 282 16.58 -12.41 -0.61
N ALA A 283 17.10 -13.45 -1.26
CA ALA A 283 18.46 -13.65 -1.73
C ALA A 283 18.51 -13.80 -3.27
N ASP A 284 17.42 -13.36 -3.93
CA ASP A 284 17.23 -13.19 -5.38
C ASP A 284 16.89 -14.43 -6.19
N SER A 285 16.26 -15.41 -5.55
CA SER A 285 15.59 -16.50 -6.23
C SER A 285 14.09 -16.38 -6.04
N LEU A 286 13.37 -16.30 -7.16
CA LEU A 286 11.93 -16.50 -7.20
C LEU A 286 11.65 -17.98 -7.47
N PHE A 287 11.04 -18.66 -6.49
CA PHE A 287 10.62 -20.05 -6.63
C PHE A 287 9.12 -20.09 -6.92
N ARG A 288 8.73 -20.46 -8.15
CA ARG A 288 7.32 -20.65 -8.50
C ARG A 288 6.72 -21.75 -7.61
N VAL A 289 5.46 -21.63 -7.21
CA VAL A 289 4.77 -22.67 -6.43
C VAL A 289 3.38 -22.98 -6.97
N ASP A 290 3.07 -22.44 -8.15
CA ASP A 290 1.78 -22.54 -8.81
C ASP A 290 1.68 -23.75 -9.76
N GLY A 291 2.72 -24.58 -9.87
CA GLY A 291 2.75 -25.75 -10.74
C GLY A 291 2.80 -25.43 -12.24
N LYS A 292 3.20 -24.20 -12.62
CA LYS A 292 3.27 -23.74 -14.03
C LYS A 292 4.71 -23.42 -14.50
N PRO A 293 5.70 -24.34 -14.38
CA PRO A 293 7.12 -24.05 -14.62
C PRO A 293 7.47 -23.68 -16.07
N GLY A 294 6.57 -23.87 -17.03
CA GLY A 294 6.81 -23.59 -18.45
C GLY A 294 6.38 -22.20 -18.92
N GLN A 295 5.73 -21.40 -18.07
CA GLN A 295 5.27 -20.06 -18.41
C GLN A 295 6.21 -19.03 -17.78
N ILE A 296 7.05 -18.40 -18.61
CA ILE A 296 7.90 -17.28 -18.17
C ILE A 296 7.05 -16.01 -18.18
N THR A 297 6.92 -15.36 -17.03
CA THR A 297 6.23 -14.07 -16.87
C THR A 297 7.21 -12.91 -16.76
N PHE A 298 6.68 -11.68 -16.79
CA PHE A 298 7.47 -10.48 -16.49
C PHE A 298 8.20 -10.60 -15.15
N ASN A 299 7.56 -11.16 -14.13
CA ASN A 299 8.15 -11.28 -12.80
C ASN A 299 9.33 -12.26 -12.78
N ASP A 300 9.23 -13.38 -13.52
CA ASP A 300 10.34 -14.33 -13.64
C ASP A 300 11.56 -13.69 -14.31
N GLU A 301 11.33 -12.89 -15.36
CA GLU A 301 12.39 -12.17 -16.08
C GLU A 301 12.99 -11.06 -15.22
N TYR A 302 12.16 -10.30 -14.50
CA TYR A 302 12.55 -9.28 -13.54
C TYR A 302 13.45 -9.87 -12.44
N HIS A 303 13.03 -10.92 -11.73
CA HIS A 303 13.83 -11.52 -10.66
C HIS A 303 15.14 -12.15 -11.19
N ARG A 304 15.12 -12.74 -12.39
CA ARG A 304 16.35 -13.22 -13.05
C ARG A 304 17.35 -12.08 -13.27
N LEU A 305 16.89 -10.94 -13.80
CA LEU A 305 17.72 -9.77 -14.06
C LEU A 305 18.24 -9.13 -12.76
N VAL A 306 17.43 -9.09 -11.70
CA VAL A 306 17.87 -8.62 -10.37
C VAL A 306 19.04 -9.46 -9.87
N ARG A 307 18.93 -10.79 -9.97
CA ARG A 307 20.00 -11.71 -9.59
C ARG A 307 21.29 -11.51 -10.40
N GLU A 308 21.16 -11.35 -11.72
CA GLU A 308 22.30 -11.09 -12.61
C GLU A 308 22.98 -9.75 -12.29
N ALA A 309 22.18 -8.71 -12.04
CA ALA A 309 22.71 -7.40 -11.67
C ALA A 309 23.41 -7.43 -10.31
N ARG A 310 22.87 -8.16 -9.31
CA ARG A 310 23.51 -8.34 -8.00
C ARG A 310 24.85 -9.06 -8.06
N ALA A 311 25.01 -10.04 -8.96
CA ALA A 311 26.30 -10.71 -9.15
C ALA A 311 27.42 -9.75 -9.59
N GLY A 312 27.08 -8.57 -10.13
CA GLY A 312 28.01 -7.50 -10.46
C GLY A 312 28.40 -6.59 -9.28
N HIS A 313 27.77 -6.71 -8.11
CA HIS A 313 28.02 -5.88 -6.93
C HIS A 313 28.99 -6.53 -5.94
N HIS A 314 29.68 -5.71 -5.14
CA HIS A 314 30.62 -6.21 -4.13
C HIS A 314 29.87 -6.92 -2.98
N PRO A 315 30.36 -8.04 -2.43
CA PRO A 315 29.69 -8.79 -1.36
C PRO A 315 29.34 -7.96 -0.11
N GLU A 316 30.11 -6.92 0.20
CA GLU A 316 29.83 -6.00 1.31
C GLU A 316 28.65 -5.07 1.05
N GLU A 317 28.47 -4.61 -0.20
CA GLU A 317 27.28 -3.85 -0.61
C GLU A 317 26.04 -4.72 -0.53
N MET A 318 26.19 -6.00 -0.89
CA MET A 318 25.11 -6.97 -0.80
C MET A 318 24.76 -7.32 0.64
N ALA A 319 25.74 -7.49 1.51
CA ALA A 319 25.53 -7.73 2.94
C ALA A 319 24.77 -6.58 3.62
N LEU A 320 24.95 -5.33 3.18
CA LEU A 320 24.20 -4.17 3.67
C LEU A 320 22.73 -4.17 3.17
N ARG A 321 22.50 -4.60 1.92
CA ARG A 321 21.15 -4.74 1.33
C ARG A 321 20.36 -5.90 1.94
N ASP A 322 21.08 -6.93 2.37
CA ASP A 322 20.55 -8.17 2.95
C ASP A 322 20.45 -8.14 4.49
N ALA A 323 20.88 -7.05 5.13
CA ALA A 323 20.87 -6.91 6.58
C ALA A 323 19.43 -6.93 7.15
N THR A 324 19.31 -7.25 8.44
CA THR A 324 18.04 -7.15 9.18
C THR A 324 17.41 -5.78 8.99
N GLN A 325 16.08 -5.75 8.79
CA GLN A 325 15.33 -4.50 8.71
C GLN A 325 15.64 -3.59 9.91
N ALA A 326 16.11 -2.39 9.64
CA ALA A 326 16.35 -1.34 10.63
C ALA A 326 15.73 -0.02 10.13
N PRO A 327 14.40 -0.01 9.94
CA PRO A 327 13.72 1.16 9.43
C PRO A 327 13.91 2.34 10.39
N LEU A 328 14.07 3.52 9.82
CA LEU A 328 14.19 4.78 10.55
C LEU A 328 12.82 5.40 10.81
N MET A 329 11.84 5.07 9.97
CA MET A 329 10.48 5.60 10.01
C MET A 329 9.49 4.59 9.42
N GLY A 330 8.22 4.72 9.81
CA GLY A 330 7.11 4.11 9.13
C GLY A 330 6.54 5.01 8.03
N CYS A 331 5.91 4.42 7.03
CA CYS A 331 5.22 5.13 5.95
C CYS A 331 3.89 4.43 5.68
N ILE A 332 2.79 5.17 5.66
CA ILE A 332 1.51 4.68 5.16
C ILE A 332 1.22 5.43 3.86
N SER A 333 1.24 4.73 2.74
CA SER A 333 1.15 5.33 1.42
C SER A 333 -0.04 4.84 0.63
N HIS A 334 -0.56 5.70 -0.24
CA HIS A 334 -1.48 5.28 -1.28
C HIS A 334 -0.80 4.26 -2.23
N THR A 335 -1.53 3.26 -2.70
CA THR A 335 -1.02 2.20 -3.60
C THR A 335 -0.55 2.72 -4.96
N SER A 336 -1.04 3.89 -5.39
CA SER A 336 -0.60 4.49 -6.66
C SER A 336 0.76 5.19 -6.58
N ILE A 337 1.35 5.32 -5.38
CA ILE A 337 2.70 5.85 -5.23
C ILE A 337 3.69 4.73 -5.54
N LEU A 338 4.48 4.90 -6.60
CA LEU A 338 5.35 3.84 -7.13
C LEU A 338 6.55 3.52 -6.25
N ASN A 339 7.14 4.54 -5.59
CA ASN A 339 8.26 4.34 -4.67
C ASN A 339 8.08 5.16 -3.39
N PRO A 340 7.13 4.76 -2.52
CA PRO A 340 6.82 5.51 -1.31
C PRO A 340 7.98 5.57 -0.34
N GLN A 341 8.90 4.59 -0.38
CA GLN A 341 10.08 4.58 0.48
C GLN A 341 11.09 5.66 0.07
N ALA A 342 11.36 5.81 -1.22
CA ALA A 342 12.23 6.86 -1.74
C ALA A 342 11.61 8.24 -1.50
N THR A 343 10.32 8.40 -1.79
CA THR A 343 9.57 9.64 -1.49
C THR A 343 9.67 9.98 0.00
N ALA A 344 9.42 9.02 0.89
CA ALA A 344 9.52 9.24 2.33
C ALA A 344 10.90 9.72 2.78
N LEU A 345 11.98 9.10 2.30
CA LEU A 345 13.34 9.49 2.67
C LEU A 345 13.75 10.86 2.13
N ALA A 346 13.34 11.15 0.89
CA ALA A 346 13.57 12.44 0.25
C ALA A 346 12.85 13.57 1.03
N ASP A 347 11.57 13.39 1.33
CA ASP A 347 10.76 14.45 1.94
C ASP A 347 11.01 14.59 3.45
N TRP A 348 11.33 13.51 4.16
CA TRP A 348 11.55 13.55 5.60
C TRP A 348 12.86 14.24 5.99
N ARG A 349 13.98 13.84 5.40
CA ARG A 349 15.33 14.29 5.80
C ARG A 349 16.27 14.53 4.63
N ASN A 350 15.76 14.59 3.39
CA ASN A 350 16.57 14.67 2.17
C ASN A 350 17.66 13.58 2.15
N LEU A 351 17.28 12.37 2.57
CA LEU A 351 18.17 11.22 2.62
C LEU A 351 18.09 10.48 1.27
N PRO A 352 19.23 9.99 0.76
CA PRO A 352 19.20 9.12 -0.41
C PRO A 352 18.44 7.84 -0.08
N TYR A 353 17.73 7.31 -1.07
CA TYR A 353 17.02 6.05 -0.93
C TYR A 353 18.00 4.92 -0.56
N ARG A 354 17.60 4.09 0.41
CA ARG A 354 18.29 2.86 0.80
C ARG A 354 17.28 1.84 1.28
N ALA A 355 17.39 0.61 0.79
CA ALA A 355 16.51 -0.49 1.21
C ALA A 355 16.56 -0.70 2.73
N GLY A 356 15.43 -1.14 3.32
CA GLY A 356 15.34 -1.41 4.76
C GLY A 356 15.28 -0.18 5.68
N ARG A 357 15.24 1.05 5.13
CA ARG A 357 15.19 2.29 5.91
C ARG A 357 13.78 2.84 6.16
N VAL A 358 12.79 2.40 5.39
CA VAL A 358 11.38 2.80 5.56
C VAL A 358 10.54 1.54 5.63
N PHE A 359 9.71 1.43 6.67
CA PHE A 359 8.72 0.37 6.78
C PHE A 359 7.40 0.87 6.21
N THR A 360 6.94 0.27 5.11
CA THR A 360 5.79 0.79 4.36
C THR A 360 4.56 -0.09 4.49
N ILE A 361 3.41 0.56 4.70
CA ILE A 361 2.06 0.01 4.59
C ILE A 361 1.39 0.70 3.40
N LEU A 362 0.82 -0.06 2.47
CA LEU A 362 0.07 0.48 1.33
C LEU A 362 -1.43 0.38 1.59
N THR A 363 -2.19 1.41 1.20
CA THR A 363 -3.66 1.50 1.33
C THR A 363 -4.28 2.14 0.08
N ASN A 364 -5.48 1.74 -0.33
CA ASN A 364 -6.18 2.24 -1.53
C ASN A 364 -7.55 2.91 -1.24
N TYR A 365 -8.01 2.96 0.01
CA TYR A 365 -9.30 3.58 0.40
C TYR A 365 -9.12 4.85 1.21
N ILE A 366 -8.57 5.84 0.55
CA ILE A 366 -8.16 7.12 1.15
C ILE A 366 -9.26 8.19 1.06
N ASP A 367 -10.18 8.04 0.11
CA ASP A 367 -11.36 8.88 -0.09
C ASP A 367 -12.51 8.53 0.86
N ARG A 368 -12.40 7.38 1.55
CA ARG A 368 -13.37 6.84 2.52
C ARG A 368 -12.74 6.67 3.90
N PRO A 369 -12.50 7.78 4.64
CA PRO A 369 -11.88 7.73 5.96
C PRO A 369 -12.72 7.02 7.03
N GLU A 370 -13.98 6.70 6.75
CA GLU A 370 -14.85 5.84 7.56
C GLU A 370 -14.54 4.35 7.40
N GLN A 371 -13.92 3.96 6.28
CA GLN A 371 -13.58 2.58 6.04
C GLN A 371 -12.37 2.23 6.90
N LEU A 372 -12.47 1.18 7.70
CA LEU A 372 -11.40 0.77 8.59
C LEU A 372 -10.15 0.32 7.82
N PHE A 373 -9.00 0.34 8.49
CA PHE A 373 -7.86 -0.43 8.02
C PHE A 373 -8.19 -1.91 8.11
N THR A 374 -7.54 -2.70 7.28
CA THR A 374 -7.64 -4.16 7.34
C THR A 374 -6.90 -4.65 8.58
N ARG A 375 -7.23 -5.85 9.07
CA ARG A 375 -6.49 -6.45 10.19
C ARG A 375 -4.97 -6.52 9.92
N HIS A 376 -4.58 -6.69 8.66
CA HIS A 376 -3.19 -6.81 8.22
C HIS A 376 -2.46 -5.47 8.33
N GLU A 377 -3.08 -4.38 7.88
CA GLU A 377 -2.54 -3.03 8.01
C GLU A 377 -2.43 -2.61 9.48
N ILE A 378 -3.43 -2.94 10.31
CA ILE A 378 -3.38 -2.70 11.76
C ILE A 378 -2.26 -3.51 12.44
N MET A 379 -2.08 -4.78 12.08
CA MET A 379 -0.98 -5.58 12.63
C MET A 379 0.39 -5.07 12.16
N ALA A 380 0.52 -4.64 10.90
CA ALA A 380 1.74 -4.03 10.40
C ALA A 380 2.06 -2.71 11.14
N PHE A 381 1.05 -1.87 11.40
CA PHE A 381 1.21 -0.65 12.18
C PHE A 381 1.63 -0.95 13.64
N TYR A 382 0.97 -1.90 14.29
CA TYR A 382 1.32 -2.38 15.63
C TYR A 382 2.74 -2.96 15.69
N TYR A 383 3.15 -3.72 14.68
CA TYR A 383 4.51 -4.26 14.54
C TYR A 383 5.56 -3.15 14.44
N GLY A 384 5.32 -2.18 13.55
CA GLY A 384 6.20 -1.04 13.36
C GLY A 384 6.45 -0.30 14.67
N ILE A 385 5.41 -0.07 15.47
CA ILE A 385 5.54 0.61 16.76
C ILE A 385 6.22 -0.28 17.80
N THR A 386 5.74 -1.51 17.99
CA THR A 386 6.11 -2.30 19.18
C THR A 386 7.38 -3.11 19.02
N ALA A 387 7.66 -3.61 17.81
CA ALA A 387 8.83 -4.45 17.54
C ALA A 387 9.95 -3.66 16.86
N LEU A 388 9.61 -2.85 15.84
CA LEU A 388 10.59 -2.03 15.12
C LEU A 388 10.90 -0.70 15.84
N LYS A 389 10.13 -0.36 16.88
CA LYS A 389 10.30 0.87 17.68
C LYS A 389 10.18 2.15 16.85
N LEU A 390 9.35 2.10 15.80
CA LEU A 390 9.10 3.22 14.93
C LEU A 390 8.16 4.22 15.60
N ASN A 391 8.68 5.42 15.77
CA ASN A 391 8.00 6.52 16.42
C ASN A 391 7.68 7.65 15.42
N GLU A 392 8.29 7.68 14.24
CA GLU A 392 7.97 8.63 13.18
C GLU A 392 7.22 7.92 12.04
N TRP A 393 6.06 8.44 11.65
CA TRP A 393 5.23 7.89 10.58
C TRP A 393 4.85 8.99 9.58
N MET A 394 5.16 8.76 8.31
CA MET A 394 4.75 9.65 7.22
C MET A 394 3.52 9.08 6.50
N PHE A 395 2.65 9.98 6.05
CA PHE A 395 1.53 9.65 5.17
C PHE A 395 1.81 10.18 3.79
N ILE A 396 1.64 9.36 2.76
CA ILE A 396 1.90 9.75 1.38
C ILE A 396 0.67 9.46 0.53
N GLY A 397 0.09 10.52 -0.06
CA GLY A 397 -0.99 10.43 -1.04
C GLY A 397 -0.63 11.13 -2.35
N GLN A 398 -1.49 11.06 -3.36
CA GLN A 398 -1.30 11.82 -4.60
C GLN A 398 -1.61 13.31 -4.38
N THR A 399 -2.49 13.60 -3.43
CA THR A 399 -2.92 14.95 -3.06
C THR A 399 -2.88 15.15 -1.54
N ASP A 400 -2.92 16.40 -1.08
CA ASP A 400 -3.06 16.73 0.34
C ASP A 400 -4.34 16.13 0.95
N LYS A 401 -5.40 15.98 0.14
CA LYS A 401 -6.67 15.37 0.58
C LYS A 401 -6.48 13.88 0.85
N ASP A 402 -5.69 13.21 0.04
CA ASP A 402 -5.38 11.79 0.18
C ASP A 402 -4.58 11.55 1.47
N GLU A 403 -3.57 12.39 1.71
CA GLU A 403 -2.78 12.34 2.95
C GLU A 403 -3.68 12.52 4.18
N GLN A 404 -4.54 13.54 4.16
CA GLN A 404 -5.50 13.79 5.22
C GLN A 404 -6.49 12.63 5.39
N GLY A 405 -6.90 12.00 4.28
CA GLY A 405 -7.75 10.82 4.25
C GLY A 405 -7.11 9.62 4.94
N ILE A 406 -5.85 9.29 4.60
CA ILE A 406 -5.09 8.21 5.25
C ILE A 406 -4.96 8.47 6.75
N ARG A 407 -4.62 9.71 7.12
CA ARG A 407 -4.50 10.10 8.52
C ARG A 407 -5.82 9.97 9.27
N ALA A 408 -6.91 10.46 8.68
CA ALA A 408 -8.24 10.38 9.26
C ALA A 408 -8.67 8.92 9.42
N LYS A 409 -8.41 8.07 8.41
CA LYS A 409 -8.64 6.62 8.45
C LYS A 409 -7.96 5.97 9.66
N LEU A 410 -6.69 6.28 9.93
CA LEU A 410 -5.96 5.72 11.08
C LEU A 410 -6.58 6.10 12.42
N LEU A 411 -7.04 7.34 12.52
CA LEU A 411 -7.59 7.91 13.74
C LEU A 411 -9.07 7.54 13.94
N ASN A 412 -9.77 7.20 12.86
CA ASN A 412 -11.12 6.66 12.89
C ASN A 412 -11.14 5.14 13.09
N ASP A 413 -10.03 4.47 12.80
CA ASP A 413 -9.90 3.04 13.03
C ASP A 413 -9.87 2.73 14.54
N PRO A 414 -10.79 1.91 15.07
CA PRO A 414 -10.88 1.60 16.50
C PRO A 414 -9.57 1.04 17.07
N PHE A 415 -8.86 0.18 16.33
CA PHE A 415 -7.59 -0.37 16.75
C PHE A 415 -6.43 0.57 16.44
N GLY A 416 -6.42 1.21 15.27
CA GLY A 416 -5.43 2.21 14.91
C GLY A 416 -5.37 3.35 15.93
N TYR A 417 -6.53 3.90 16.29
CA TYR A 417 -6.69 4.90 17.34
C TYR A 417 -6.18 4.41 18.69
N ARG A 418 -6.53 3.18 19.09
CA ARG A 418 -6.11 2.62 20.39
C ARG A 418 -4.60 2.41 20.47
N ILE A 419 -3.99 1.92 19.39
CA ILE A 419 -2.54 1.83 19.26
C ILE A 419 -1.94 3.24 19.39
N CYS A 420 -2.49 4.20 18.66
CA CYS A 420 -2.04 5.59 18.73
C CYS A 420 -2.16 6.15 20.14
N GLU A 421 -3.27 5.94 20.85
CA GLU A 421 -3.49 6.40 22.23
C GLU A 421 -2.49 5.77 23.21
N LYS A 422 -2.36 4.44 23.18
CA LYS A 422 -1.52 3.67 24.11
C LYS A 422 -0.03 3.97 23.92
N TYR A 423 0.40 4.19 22.68
CA TYR A 423 1.79 4.45 22.31
C TYR A 423 2.06 5.94 21.93
N SER A 424 1.08 6.83 22.20
CA SER A 424 1.01 8.26 21.75
C SER A 424 2.16 9.18 22.15
N ARG A 425 2.96 8.80 23.15
CA ARG A 425 4.04 9.66 23.65
C ARG A 425 5.21 9.79 22.68
N GLU A 426 5.27 8.93 21.67
CA GLU A 426 6.41 8.83 20.76
C GLU A 426 6.02 9.07 19.29
N LEU A 427 4.72 9.05 18.94
CA LEU A 427 4.27 9.13 17.54
C LEU A 427 4.31 10.56 16.95
N ILE A 428 5.15 10.74 15.94
CA ILE A 428 5.29 11.94 15.10
C ILE A 428 4.69 11.66 13.73
N LEU A 429 3.70 12.47 13.34
CA LEU A 429 3.13 12.42 11.99
C LEU A 429 3.84 13.45 11.11
N VAL A 430 4.53 12.99 10.06
CA VAL A 430 5.29 13.84 9.14
C VAL A 430 4.42 14.16 7.92
N PRO A 431 4.12 15.44 7.63
CA PRO A 431 3.39 15.82 6.43
C PRO A 431 4.23 15.60 5.16
N ASN A 432 3.59 15.25 4.05
CA ASN A 432 4.27 15.20 2.75
C ASN A 432 4.44 16.63 2.22
N VAL A 433 5.67 17.15 2.28
CA VAL A 433 6.05 18.39 1.61
C VAL A 433 6.56 18.02 0.23
N GLY A 434 5.64 17.76 -0.71
CA GLY A 434 5.99 17.26 -2.04
C GLY A 434 7.04 18.10 -2.79
N PRO A 435 7.61 17.58 -3.90
CA PRO A 435 8.83 18.10 -4.55
C PRO A 435 8.74 19.52 -5.17
N GLY A 436 7.65 20.27 -4.93
CA GLY A 436 7.38 21.56 -5.55
C GLY A 436 7.48 22.80 -4.64
N TYR A 437 7.71 22.65 -3.34
CA TYR A 437 7.70 23.80 -2.43
C TYR A 437 9.10 24.17 -1.95
N THR A 438 9.68 25.20 -2.57
CA THR A 438 10.79 25.90 -1.93
C THR A 438 10.29 26.53 -0.62
N ALA A 439 11.14 26.61 0.41
CA ALA A 439 10.84 27.30 1.67
C ALA A 439 10.31 28.75 1.45
N GLN A 440 10.65 29.35 0.30
CA GLN A 440 10.21 30.67 -0.14
C GLN A 440 8.75 30.70 -0.67
N GLN A 441 8.28 29.61 -1.28
CA GLN A 441 6.89 29.45 -1.73
C GLN A 441 5.95 29.14 -0.55
N LEU A 442 6.40 28.35 0.42
CA LEU A 442 5.71 28.16 1.70
C LEU A 442 5.54 29.49 2.47
N LYS A 443 6.56 30.36 2.47
CA LYS A 443 6.49 31.70 3.08
C LYS A 443 5.48 32.65 2.40
N ARG A 444 5.17 32.44 1.11
CA ARG A 444 4.16 33.23 0.35
C ARG A 444 2.73 32.73 0.55
N LEU A 445 2.53 31.42 0.73
CA LEU A 445 1.19 30.83 0.88
C LEU A 445 0.59 31.01 2.28
N VAL A 446 1.42 31.03 3.33
CA VAL A 446 0.94 31.04 4.74
C VAL A 446 1.13 32.40 5.43
N GLY A 447 1.70 33.39 4.74
CA GLY A 447 1.83 34.79 5.22
C GLY A 447 2.64 34.99 6.51
N THR A 448 3.24 33.93 7.03
CA THR A 448 4.05 33.91 8.25
C THR A 448 5.29 33.06 7.99
N GLU A 449 6.38 33.32 8.71
CA GLU A 449 7.52 32.40 8.69
C GLU A 449 7.00 31.00 9.02
N VAL A 450 7.21 30.04 8.10
CA VAL A 450 7.06 28.64 8.43
C VAL A 450 8.11 28.36 9.48
N ASN A 451 7.67 28.45 10.74
CA ASN A 451 8.32 27.78 11.84
C ASN A 451 8.48 26.32 11.38
N LYS A 452 9.66 25.72 11.57
CA LYS A 452 9.96 24.36 11.09
C LYS A 452 9.13 23.25 11.75
N ASP A 453 7.96 23.58 12.31
CA ASP A 453 6.98 22.67 12.87
C ASP A 453 5.64 22.89 12.15
N PRO A 454 4.98 21.79 11.75
CA PRO A 454 4.33 20.98 12.75
C PRO A 454 4.70 19.49 12.62
N VAL A 455 5.65 19.05 13.44
CA VAL A 455 5.55 17.71 14.03
C VAL A 455 4.20 17.65 14.73
N PHE A 456 3.22 16.98 14.12
CA PHE A 456 1.92 16.82 14.74
C PHE A 456 2.07 15.75 15.82
N SER A 457 2.10 16.16 17.09
CA SER A 457 2.04 15.20 18.18
C SER A 457 0.65 14.55 18.16
N VAL A 458 0.57 13.22 18.06
CA VAL A 458 -0.70 12.49 18.18
C VAL A 458 -1.47 12.93 19.43
N ARG A 459 -0.75 13.22 20.51
CA ARG A 459 -1.32 13.78 21.75
C ARG A 459 -2.06 15.11 21.55
N GLU A 460 -1.54 16.02 20.73
CA GLU A 460 -2.19 17.30 20.43
C GLU A 460 -3.47 17.10 19.62
N PHE A 461 -3.47 16.16 18.68
CA PHE A 461 -4.66 15.77 17.92
C PHE A 461 -5.73 15.20 18.84
N LEU A 462 -5.37 14.21 19.66
CA LEU A 462 -6.28 13.56 20.61
C LEU A 462 -6.88 14.59 21.59
N ASN A 463 -6.06 15.50 22.11
CA ASN A 463 -6.51 16.59 22.97
C ASN A 463 -7.49 17.54 22.26
N GLN A 464 -7.30 17.80 20.96
CA GLN A 464 -8.18 18.66 20.19
C GLN A 464 -9.49 17.97 19.81
N ALA A 465 -9.45 16.69 19.47
CA ALA A 465 -10.62 15.84 19.27
C ALA A 465 -11.48 15.75 20.54
N GLU A 466 -10.87 15.53 21.72
CA GLU A 466 -11.58 15.55 23.00
C GLU A 466 -12.20 16.92 23.31
N LYS A 467 -11.49 18.03 23.04
CA LYS A 467 -12.02 19.39 23.22
C LYS A 467 -13.24 19.63 22.34
N ASN A 468 -13.19 19.18 21.08
CA ASN A 468 -14.30 19.31 20.13
C ASN A 468 -15.51 18.44 20.53
N LYS A 469 -15.27 17.24 21.07
CA LYS A 469 -16.31 16.38 21.64
C LYS A 469 -17.01 17.04 22.83
N LYS A 470 -16.23 17.59 23.79
CA LYS A 470 -16.75 18.34 24.95
C LYS A 470 -17.49 19.63 24.57
N GLN A 471 -17.19 20.24 23.42
CA GLN A 471 -17.91 21.40 22.92
C GLN A 471 -19.24 21.04 22.25
N LYS A 472 -19.31 19.91 21.54
CA LYS A 472 -20.57 19.37 20.97
C LYS A 472 -21.52 18.84 22.04
N GLU A 473 -21.00 18.37 23.16
CA GLU A 473 -21.80 17.88 24.30
C GLU A 473 -22.30 19.00 25.25
N LYS A 474 -21.93 20.27 25.02
CA LYS A 474 -22.54 21.38 25.77
C LYS A 474 -23.96 21.63 25.25
N PRO A 475 -25.01 21.44 26.08
CA PRO A 475 -26.37 21.80 25.70
C PRO A 475 -26.42 23.29 25.41
N GLY A 476 -27.08 23.66 24.31
CA GLY A 476 -27.16 25.04 23.85
C GLY A 476 -27.47 26.03 24.97
N ALA A 477 -26.55 26.97 25.20
CA ALA A 477 -26.88 28.21 25.88
C ALA A 477 -27.81 29.00 24.96
N GLY A 478 -29.11 28.73 25.10
CA GLY A 478 -30.16 29.40 24.37
C GLY A 478 -30.12 30.90 24.66
N THR A 479 -29.95 31.71 23.62
CA THR A 479 -30.45 33.08 23.62
C THR A 479 -31.94 33.02 23.32
N ALA A 480 -32.75 32.87 24.37
CA ALA A 480 -34.17 33.17 24.32
C ALA A 480 -34.32 34.66 23.92
N LYS A 481 -34.78 34.91 22.69
CA LYS A 481 -35.26 36.24 22.30
C LYS A 481 -36.52 36.53 23.12
N LYS A 482 -36.37 37.45 24.08
CA LYS A 482 -37.47 38.13 24.76
C LYS A 482 -38.33 38.82 23.71
N ILE A 483 -39.54 38.32 23.51
CA ILE A 483 -40.64 39.11 22.95
C ILE A 483 -41.13 39.98 24.12
N ILE A 484 -41.11 41.30 23.95
CA ILE A 484 -41.70 42.30 24.85
C ILE A 484 -42.77 43.03 24.00
N PRO A 485 -43.94 43.40 24.60
CA PRO A 485 -45.25 43.47 23.92
C PRO A 485 -45.35 44.36 22.69
#